data_AF-A0A932B6H8-F1
#
_entry.id   AF-A0A932B6H8-F1
#
_cell.length_a   1.000
_cell.length_b   1.000
_cell.length_c   1.000
_cell.angle_alpha   90.00
_cell.angle_beta   90.00
_cell.angle_gamma   90.00
#
_symmetry.space_group_name_H-M   'P 1'
#
loop_
_entity.id
_entity.type
_entity.pdbx_description
1 polymer ?
#
loop_
_entity_poly.entity_id
_entity_poly.type
_entity_poly.pdbx_seq_one_letter_code
_entity_poly.pdbx_strand_id
1 'polypeptide(L)'
;AMEIVHGDKDLERYMREAVRVSEKSPVLLDRFLNDAVEVDVDCISDGTDVMIGGIMEHIEQAGVHSGDSACSLPPYTLSAELQEELRRQTALMAKALNVVGLMNVQFAIQGDVTKGLNDATVYVLEVNPRASRTVPYVSKATGQPLAKIAARCMAGQKLKDQKSPDGKAPREVVPPYFTVKEAVFPFNKFPGVDPVLGPEMRSTGEVMGVGVTFGEAMLKSQLGAGSRLPTKGTVCISVKDGDKQRAVAVARELVALGFNVVATKGTAAAIAAAGVPVKPVNKVKDGRPHISDAIKAGEIQLVFTTVDETRTAIADSRSIRQAALANRVTYYTTMAGCEAAVEAMKHQDDLVVYSLQELHAKLH
;
A
#
# COMPACT_ATOMS: atom_id res chain seq x y z
N ALA A 1 -9.02 17.63 8.59
CA ALA A 1 -8.10 16.58 9.06
C ALA A 1 -8.90 15.30 9.21
N MET A 2 -8.29 14.12 9.07
CA MET A 2 -8.91 12.82 9.35
C MET A 2 -8.11 12.13 10.46
N GLU A 3 -8.78 11.46 11.39
CA GLU A 3 -8.14 10.81 12.52
C GLU A 3 -8.90 9.53 12.90
N ILE A 4 -8.18 8.45 13.21
CA ILE A 4 -8.77 7.22 13.76
C ILE A 4 -8.88 7.37 15.28
N VAL A 5 -10.07 7.12 15.81
CA VAL A 5 -10.42 7.34 17.22
C VAL A 5 -10.85 6.02 17.85
N HIS A 6 -10.28 5.67 19.01
CA HIS A 6 -10.54 4.37 19.68
C HIS A 6 -11.42 4.48 20.93
N GLY A 7 -11.80 5.68 21.34
CA GLY A 7 -12.68 5.88 22.50
C GLY A 7 -13.05 7.34 22.76
N ASP A 8 -13.94 7.55 23.72
CA ASP A 8 -14.61 8.83 23.97
C ASP A 8 -13.66 10.00 24.16
N LYS A 9 -12.56 9.80 24.91
CA LYS A 9 -11.57 10.85 25.16
C LYS A 9 -10.86 11.33 23.90
N ASP A 10 -10.59 10.42 22.97
CA ASP A 10 -9.98 10.76 21.69
C ASP A 10 -10.98 11.51 20.79
N LEU A 11 -12.26 11.08 20.81
CA LEU A 11 -13.34 11.75 20.08
C LEU A 11 -13.56 13.18 20.58
N GLU A 12 -13.66 13.37 21.90
CA GLU A 12 -13.84 14.68 22.52
C GLU A 12 -12.72 15.65 22.15
N ARG A 13 -11.46 15.19 22.17
CA ARG A 13 -10.33 16.02 21.76
C ARG A 13 -10.42 16.36 20.28
N TYR A 14 -10.62 15.36 19.43
CA TYR A 14 -10.69 15.57 17.98
C TYR A 14 -11.81 16.57 17.63
N MET A 15 -12.98 16.47 18.25
CA MET A 15 -14.07 17.42 18.03
C MET A 15 -13.70 18.85 18.46
N ARG A 16 -12.96 19.05 19.56
CA ARG A 16 -12.48 20.38 19.96
C ARG A 16 -11.48 20.99 18.97
N GLU A 17 -10.63 20.16 18.37
CA GLU A 17 -9.58 20.59 17.45
C GLU A 17 -10.11 20.75 16.01
N ALA A 18 -10.89 19.79 15.50
CA ALA A 18 -11.35 19.72 14.12
C ALA A 18 -12.51 20.68 13.81
N VAL A 19 -13.44 20.90 14.76
CA VAL A 19 -14.59 21.81 14.55
C VAL A 19 -14.13 23.26 14.39
N ARG A 20 -12.96 23.63 14.94
CA ARG A 20 -12.36 24.96 14.71
C ARG A 20 -11.94 25.21 13.27
N VAL A 21 -11.81 24.18 12.44
CA VAL A 21 -11.27 24.27 11.08
C VAL A 21 -12.37 24.16 10.00
N SER A 22 -13.59 23.75 10.36
CA SER A 22 -14.70 23.55 9.42
C SER A 22 -16.04 24.01 10.00
N GLU A 23 -16.33 25.30 9.92
CA GLU A 23 -17.58 25.87 10.45
C GLU A 23 -18.85 25.50 9.64
N LYS A 24 -18.71 24.96 8.42
CA LYS A 24 -19.85 24.78 7.48
C LYS A 24 -20.10 23.35 6.98
N SER A 25 -19.26 22.38 7.33
CA SER A 25 -19.41 21.00 6.87
C SER A 25 -19.59 20.04 8.05
N PRO A 26 -20.50 19.05 7.95
CA PRO A 26 -20.68 18.06 9.02
C PRO A 26 -19.41 17.22 9.20
N VAL A 27 -19.17 16.79 10.44
CA VAL A 27 -18.14 15.78 10.75
C VAL A 27 -18.73 14.41 10.48
N LEU A 28 -18.10 13.64 9.58
CA LEU A 28 -18.48 12.26 9.29
C LEU A 28 -17.87 11.33 10.34
N LEU A 29 -18.64 10.33 10.76
CA LEU A 29 -18.23 9.27 11.66
C LEU A 29 -18.45 7.94 10.95
N ASP A 30 -17.36 7.26 10.65
CA ASP A 30 -17.36 5.99 9.95
C ASP A 30 -16.71 4.92 10.82
N ARG A 31 -17.19 3.68 10.68
CA ARG A 31 -16.59 2.52 11.34
C ARG A 31 -15.28 2.19 10.64
N PHE A 32 -14.17 2.29 11.36
CA PHE A 32 -12.87 1.88 10.84
C PHE A 32 -12.83 0.37 10.54
N LEU A 33 -12.40 0.01 9.32
CA LEU A 33 -12.33 -1.37 8.84
C LEU A 33 -10.94 -1.95 9.10
N ASN A 34 -10.73 -2.49 10.30
CA ASN A 34 -9.47 -3.13 10.67
C ASN A 34 -9.08 -4.26 9.72
N ASP A 35 -7.79 -4.35 9.41
CA ASP A 35 -7.15 -5.40 8.62
C ASP A 35 -7.84 -5.66 7.25
N ALA A 36 -8.37 -4.59 6.63
CA ALA A 36 -8.98 -4.65 5.32
C ALA A 36 -7.97 -4.28 4.21
N VAL A 37 -8.03 -4.97 3.07
CA VAL A 37 -7.24 -4.62 1.88
C VAL A 37 -7.90 -3.45 1.17
N GLU A 38 -7.14 -2.40 0.88
CA GLU A 38 -7.63 -1.25 0.12
C GLU A 38 -7.39 -1.46 -1.38
N VAL A 39 -8.35 -1.06 -2.21
CA VAL A 39 -8.31 -1.24 -3.66
C VAL A 39 -8.78 0.02 -4.36
N ASP A 40 -7.98 0.52 -5.30
CA ASP A 40 -8.38 1.58 -6.23
C ASP A 40 -8.82 0.96 -7.57
N VAL A 41 -9.92 1.46 -8.12
CA VAL A 41 -10.35 1.13 -9.48
C VAL A 41 -10.53 2.43 -10.27
N ASP A 42 -9.68 2.64 -11.27
CA ASP A 42 -9.86 3.71 -12.23
C ASP A 42 -10.70 3.20 -13.42
N CYS A 43 -11.69 3.97 -13.84
CA CYS A 43 -12.52 3.66 -15.01
C CYS A 43 -12.87 4.89 -15.85
N ILE A 44 -13.33 4.65 -17.07
CA ILE A 44 -13.84 5.68 -17.99
C ILE A 44 -15.27 5.34 -18.38
N SER A 45 -16.16 6.32 -18.34
CA SER A 45 -17.53 6.21 -18.87
C SER A 45 -17.74 7.20 -20.01
N ASP A 46 -18.46 6.80 -21.05
CA ASP A 46 -18.95 7.71 -22.10
C ASP A 46 -20.44 8.10 -21.94
N GLY A 47 -20.98 7.83 -20.74
CA GLY A 47 -22.39 8.00 -20.39
C GLY A 47 -23.27 6.80 -20.78
N THR A 48 -22.72 5.79 -21.45
CA THR A 48 -23.44 4.56 -21.82
C THR A 48 -22.63 3.34 -21.44
N ASP A 49 -21.41 3.25 -21.96
CA ASP A 49 -20.46 2.17 -21.71
C ASP A 49 -19.42 2.60 -20.68
N VAL A 50 -18.95 1.62 -19.90
CA VAL A 50 -17.91 1.82 -18.87
C VAL A 50 -16.76 0.89 -19.19
N MET A 51 -15.55 1.46 -19.25
CA MET A 51 -14.29 0.74 -19.42
C MET A 51 -13.50 0.80 -18.13
N ILE A 52 -13.12 -0.35 -17.59
CA ILE A 52 -12.16 -0.42 -16.48
C ILE A 52 -10.77 -0.05 -17.02
N GLY A 53 -10.15 0.94 -16.39
CA GLY A 53 -8.78 1.36 -16.69
C GLY A 53 -7.77 0.46 -16.00
N GLY A 54 -7.98 0.16 -14.71
CA GLY A 54 -7.15 -0.77 -13.96
C GLY A 54 -7.64 -0.95 -12.52
N ILE A 55 -7.40 -2.14 -11.97
CA ILE A 55 -7.65 -2.48 -10.56
C ILE A 55 -6.29 -2.52 -9.87
N MET A 56 -6.14 -1.76 -8.80
CA MET A 56 -4.90 -1.60 -8.06
C MET A 56 -5.11 -2.04 -6.62
N GLU A 57 -4.46 -3.14 -6.24
CA GLU A 57 -4.46 -3.61 -4.86
C GLU A 57 -3.36 -2.89 -4.07
N HIS A 58 -3.71 -2.29 -2.94
CA HIS A 58 -2.71 -1.67 -2.07
C HIS A 58 -1.91 -2.73 -1.33
N ILE A 59 -0.63 -2.43 -1.06
CA ILE A 59 0.20 -3.25 -0.18
C ILE A 59 -0.21 -2.96 1.27
N GLU A 60 -0.26 -1.67 1.66
CA GLU A 60 -0.77 -1.27 2.95
C GLU A 60 -2.28 -1.49 3.09
N GLN A 61 -2.72 -1.81 4.30
CA GLN A 61 -4.13 -1.97 4.62
C GLN A 61 -4.88 -0.64 4.65
N ALA A 62 -6.20 -0.70 4.53
CA ALA A 62 -7.09 0.44 4.71
C ALA A 62 -6.82 1.14 6.05
N GLY A 63 -6.72 2.47 6.01
CA GLY A 63 -6.26 3.29 7.14
C GLY A 63 -4.87 3.92 6.92
N VAL A 64 -4.09 3.39 5.99
CA VAL A 64 -3.04 4.16 5.32
C VAL A 64 -3.65 4.81 4.08
N HIS A 65 -3.50 6.12 3.96
CA HIS A 65 -4.08 6.86 2.85
C HIS A 65 -3.55 6.36 1.49
N SER A 66 -4.44 6.12 0.51
CA SER A 66 -4.13 5.64 -0.85
C SER A 66 -2.93 6.31 -1.56
N GLY A 67 -2.73 7.61 -1.32
CA GLY A 67 -1.59 8.36 -1.84
C GLY A 67 -0.23 7.93 -1.28
N ASP A 68 -0.19 7.50 -0.03
CA ASP A 68 1.00 7.04 0.68
C ASP A 68 1.19 5.51 0.61
N SER A 69 0.14 4.76 0.24
CA SER A 69 0.25 3.33 0.01
C SER A 69 1.04 3.02 -1.27
N ALA A 70 1.81 1.94 -1.22
CA ALA A 70 2.24 1.24 -2.42
C ALA A 70 1.03 0.47 -2.99
N CYS A 71 1.01 0.25 -4.31
CA CYS A 71 -0.04 -0.55 -4.92
C CYS A 71 0.45 -1.35 -6.13
N SER A 72 -0.18 -2.50 -6.37
CA SER A 72 0.13 -3.42 -7.45
C SER A 72 -0.94 -3.39 -8.53
N LEU A 73 -0.51 -3.39 -9.79
CA LEU A 73 -1.35 -3.66 -10.96
C LEU A 73 -0.65 -4.73 -11.81
N PRO A 74 -1.28 -5.89 -12.06
CA PRO A 74 -2.58 -6.33 -11.52
C PRO A 74 -2.53 -6.58 -9.98
N PRO A 75 -3.69 -6.82 -9.34
CA PRO A 75 -3.74 -7.31 -7.96
C PRO A 75 -2.87 -8.55 -7.76
N TYR A 76 -2.19 -8.66 -6.62
CA TYR A 76 -1.22 -9.72 -6.32
C TYR A 76 -1.78 -10.79 -5.38
N THR A 77 -2.87 -10.52 -4.65
CA THR A 77 -3.54 -11.51 -3.79
C THR A 77 -5.03 -11.69 -4.08
N LEU A 78 -5.72 -10.66 -4.60
CA LEU A 78 -7.17 -10.71 -4.81
C LEU A 78 -7.59 -11.84 -5.74
N SER A 79 -8.58 -12.63 -5.31
CA SER A 79 -9.23 -13.63 -6.15
C SER A 79 -9.90 -13.01 -7.39
N ALA A 80 -10.01 -13.78 -8.45
CA ALA A 80 -10.69 -13.34 -9.67
C ALA A 80 -12.16 -12.96 -9.43
N GLU A 81 -12.84 -13.68 -8.53
CA GLU A 81 -14.24 -13.41 -8.17
C GLU A 81 -14.41 -12.04 -7.51
N LEU A 82 -13.51 -11.69 -6.58
CA LEU A 82 -13.50 -10.35 -5.98
C LEU A 82 -13.21 -9.27 -7.01
N GLN A 83 -12.26 -9.50 -7.93
CA GLN A 83 -11.98 -8.55 -9.00
C GLN A 83 -13.19 -8.32 -9.91
N GLU A 84 -13.94 -9.38 -10.28
CA GLU A 84 -15.19 -9.24 -11.05
C GLU A 84 -16.26 -8.44 -10.30
N GLU A 85 -16.38 -8.64 -8.99
CA GLU A 85 -17.32 -7.86 -8.18
C GLU A 85 -16.94 -6.37 -8.14
N LEU A 86 -15.65 -6.06 -8.03
CA LEU A 86 -15.15 -4.67 -8.11
C LEU A 86 -15.44 -4.04 -9.48
N ARG A 87 -15.27 -4.79 -10.58
CA ARG A 87 -15.65 -4.32 -11.93
C ARG A 87 -17.14 -4.01 -12.00
N ARG A 88 -17.98 -4.92 -11.51
CA ARG A 88 -19.44 -4.80 -11.50
C ARG A 88 -19.91 -3.58 -10.71
N GLN A 89 -19.43 -3.43 -9.47
CA GLN A 89 -19.79 -2.29 -8.60
C GLN A 89 -19.31 -0.96 -9.20
N THR A 90 -18.09 -0.90 -9.71
CA THR A 90 -17.55 0.29 -10.40
C THR A 90 -18.41 0.71 -11.58
N ALA A 91 -18.80 -0.24 -12.45
CA ALA A 91 -19.65 0.05 -13.60
C ALA A 91 -21.06 0.53 -13.20
N LEU A 92 -21.64 -0.05 -12.14
CA LEU A 92 -22.93 0.40 -11.61
C LEU A 92 -22.86 1.81 -11.05
N MET A 93 -21.82 2.13 -10.28
CA MET A 93 -21.61 3.48 -9.73
C MET A 93 -21.40 4.51 -10.83
N ALA A 94 -20.61 4.20 -11.86
CA ALA A 94 -20.39 5.10 -13.00
C ALA A 94 -21.71 5.50 -13.68
N LYS A 95 -22.60 4.50 -13.88
CA LYS A 95 -23.91 4.70 -14.50
C LYS A 95 -24.85 5.47 -13.57
N ALA A 96 -24.92 5.09 -12.29
CA ALA A 96 -25.80 5.75 -11.31
C ALA A 96 -25.44 7.22 -11.09
N LEU A 97 -24.15 7.56 -11.15
CA LEU A 97 -23.65 8.92 -10.98
C LEU A 97 -23.60 9.72 -12.29
N ASN A 98 -24.06 9.15 -13.41
CA ASN A 98 -24.04 9.76 -14.74
C ASN A 98 -22.65 10.26 -15.17
N VAL A 99 -21.61 9.49 -14.86
CA VAL A 99 -20.23 9.86 -15.18
C VAL A 99 -20.04 9.91 -16.70
N VAL A 100 -19.40 10.97 -17.18
CA VAL A 100 -18.83 11.08 -18.52
C VAL A 100 -17.38 11.55 -18.37
N GLY A 101 -16.42 10.71 -18.77
CA GLY A 101 -14.99 10.92 -18.50
C GLY A 101 -14.44 9.92 -17.49
N LEU A 102 -13.45 10.35 -16.70
CA LEU A 102 -12.79 9.51 -15.69
C LEU A 102 -13.58 9.47 -14.39
N MET A 103 -13.55 8.31 -13.74
CA MET A 103 -13.95 8.12 -12.36
C MET A 103 -12.97 7.16 -11.67
N ASN A 104 -12.76 7.37 -10.38
CA ASN A 104 -12.04 6.49 -9.50
C ASN A 104 -12.96 6.03 -8.37
N VAL A 105 -12.84 4.76 -7.98
CA VAL A 105 -13.54 4.20 -6.83
C VAL A 105 -12.52 3.58 -5.89
N GLN A 106 -12.65 3.87 -4.60
CA GLN A 106 -11.85 3.25 -3.55
C GLN A 106 -12.73 2.27 -2.78
N PHE A 107 -12.22 1.05 -2.63
CA PHE A 107 -12.87 -0.03 -1.88
C PHE A 107 -11.98 -0.46 -0.71
N ALA A 108 -12.62 -1.02 0.32
CA ALA A 108 -11.95 -1.79 1.35
C ALA A 108 -12.57 -3.20 1.38
N ILE A 109 -11.73 -4.23 1.43
CA ILE A 109 -12.16 -5.62 1.44
C ILE A 109 -11.74 -6.25 2.77
N GLN A 110 -12.71 -6.62 3.59
CA GLN A 110 -12.47 -7.25 4.90
C GLN A 110 -12.75 -8.74 4.83
N GLY A 111 -11.79 -9.56 5.27
CA GLY A 111 -11.86 -11.03 5.21
C GLY A 111 -10.71 -11.64 4.40
N ASP A 112 -10.86 -12.88 3.96
CA ASP A 112 -9.82 -13.59 3.20
C ASP A 112 -9.92 -13.27 1.70
N VAL A 113 -9.13 -12.29 1.26
CA VAL A 113 -9.13 -11.79 -0.13
C VAL A 113 -8.60 -12.78 -1.16
N THR A 114 -7.95 -13.87 -0.72
CA THR A 114 -7.45 -14.93 -1.61
C THR A 114 -8.56 -15.91 -2.01
N LYS A 115 -9.71 -15.83 -1.34
CA LYS A 115 -10.91 -16.64 -1.58
C LYS A 115 -12.01 -15.83 -2.26
N GLY A 116 -13.19 -16.42 -2.39
CA GLY A 116 -14.35 -15.83 -3.06
C GLY A 116 -15.16 -14.87 -2.18
N LEU A 117 -16.32 -14.44 -2.69
CA LEU A 117 -17.20 -13.46 -2.05
C LEU A 117 -17.85 -13.97 -0.74
N ASN A 118 -17.78 -15.27 -0.47
CA ASN A 118 -18.29 -15.85 0.78
C ASN A 118 -17.36 -15.65 1.98
N ASP A 119 -16.07 -15.39 1.73
CA ASP A 119 -15.03 -15.27 2.76
C ASP A 119 -14.56 -13.82 2.97
N ALA A 120 -15.04 -12.89 2.14
CA ALA A 120 -14.64 -11.49 2.14
C ALA A 120 -15.82 -10.57 1.82
N THR A 121 -15.87 -9.41 2.48
CA THR A 121 -16.89 -8.38 2.25
C THR A 121 -16.26 -7.16 1.60
N VAL A 122 -16.82 -6.74 0.46
CA VAL A 122 -16.42 -5.53 -0.26
C VAL A 122 -17.21 -4.33 0.27
N TYR A 123 -16.50 -3.33 0.78
CA TYR A 123 -17.04 -2.03 1.20
C TYR A 123 -16.59 -0.94 0.22
N VAL A 124 -17.49 -0.01 -0.09
CA VAL A 124 -17.14 1.19 -0.85
C VAL A 124 -16.71 2.28 0.14
N LEU A 125 -15.52 2.84 -0.05
CA LEU A 125 -15.00 3.95 0.76
C LEU A 125 -15.46 5.29 0.18
N GLU A 126 -15.07 5.57 -1.06
CA GLU A 126 -15.46 6.79 -1.76
C GLU A 126 -15.47 6.61 -3.27
N VAL A 127 -16.18 7.52 -3.96
CA VAL A 127 -16.18 7.64 -5.42
C VAL A 127 -15.76 9.05 -5.81
N ASN A 128 -14.76 9.12 -6.66
CA ASN A 128 -14.22 10.35 -7.21
C ASN A 128 -14.61 10.45 -8.69
N PRO A 129 -15.68 11.20 -9.06
CA PRO A 129 -16.13 11.34 -10.47
C PRO A 129 -15.24 12.33 -11.24
N ARG A 130 -13.92 12.07 -11.23
CA ARG A 130 -12.86 12.87 -11.85
C ARG A 130 -11.63 12.00 -12.07
N ALA A 131 -10.61 12.58 -12.70
CA ALA A 131 -9.28 11.97 -12.71
C ALA A 131 -8.72 11.84 -11.27
N SER A 132 -8.22 10.66 -10.94
CA SER A 132 -7.42 10.37 -9.76
C SER A 132 -5.93 10.57 -10.05
N ARG A 133 -5.11 10.57 -8.99
CA ARG A 133 -3.66 10.66 -9.10
C ARG A 133 -3.03 9.40 -9.73
N THR A 134 -3.73 8.27 -9.72
CA THR A 134 -3.28 6.97 -10.23
C THR A 134 -3.40 6.83 -11.75
N VAL A 135 -4.19 7.69 -12.42
CA VAL A 135 -4.39 7.64 -13.88
C VAL A 135 -3.09 7.58 -14.70
N PRO A 136 -2.04 8.36 -14.41
CA PRO A 136 -0.75 8.25 -15.11
C PRO A 136 -0.09 6.88 -14.91
N TYR A 137 -0.07 6.37 -13.67
CA TYR A 137 0.47 5.04 -13.34
C TYR A 137 -0.27 3.94 -14.11
N VAL A 138 -1.60 3.92 -14.03
CA VAL A 138 -2.44 2.94 -14.75
C VAL A 138 -2.22 3.05 -16.26
N SER A 139 -2.14 4.27 -16.80
CA SER A 139 -1.88 4.48 -18.24
C SER A 139 -0.51 3.93 -18.67
N LYS A 140 0.51 4.02 -17.81
CA LYS A 140 1.84 3.47 -18.07
C LYS A 140 1.87 1.95 -17.93
N ALA A 141 1.16 1.38 -16.97
CA ALA A 141 1.10 -0.06 -16.78
C ALA A 141 0.38 -0.76 -17.95
N THR A 142 -0.75 -0.18 -18.39
CA THR A 142 -1.68 -0.79 -19.36
C THR A 142 -1.45 -0.37 -20.81
N GLY A 143 -0.56 0.59 -21.08
CA GLY A 143 -0.37 1.16 -22.42
C GLY A 143 -1.54 2.00 -22.93
N GLN A 144 -2.63 2.11 -22.18
CA GLN A 144 -3.82 2.87 -22.57
C GLN A 144 -3.72 4.32 -22.10
N PRO A 145 -3.80 5.33 -22.98
CA PRO A 145 -3.75 6.73 -22.56
C PRO A 145 -5.10 7.18 -21.98
N LEU A 146 -5.42 6.75 -20.76
CA LEU A 146 -6.74 6.89 -20.14
C LEU A 146 -7.26 8.33 -20.15
N ALA A 147 -6.41 9.31 -19.82
CA ALA A 147 -6.80 10.72 -19.86
C ALA A 147 -7.21 11.20 -21.28
N LYS A 148 -6.56 10.72 -22.34
CA LYS A 148 -6.93 11.05 -23.73
C LYS A 148 -8.25 10.39 -24.12
N ILE A 149 -8.45 9.14 -23.71
CA ILE A 149 -9.68 8.40 -23.99
C ILE A 149 -10.87 9.10 -23.32
N ALA A 150 -10.73 9.44 -22.04
CA ALA A 150 -11.75 10.13 -21.27
C ALA A 150 -12.03 11.56 -21.77
N ALA A 151 -11.01 12.31 -22.18
CA ALA A 151 -11.19 13.63 -22.78
C ALA A 151 -12.05 13.58 -24.05
N ARG A 152 -11.86 12.56 -24.89
CA ARG A 152 -12.68 12.33 -26.07
C ARG A 152 -14.11 11.93 -25.71
N CYS A 153 -14.32 11.11 -24.67
CA CYS A 153 -15.65 10.83 -24.14
C CYS A 153 -16.36 12.11 -23.71
N MET A 154 -15.69 12.99 -22.96
CA MET A 154 -16.23 14.28 -22.55
C MET A 154 -16.54 15.21 -23.73
N ALA A 155 -15.82 15.09 -24.83
CA ALA A 155 -16.09 15.81 -26.08
C ALA A 155 -17.19 15.16 -26.95
N GLY A 156 -17.81 14.06 -26.49
CA GLY A 156 -18.93 13.40 -27.16
C GLY A 156 -18.57 12.16 -28.00
N GLN A 157 -17.29 11.78 -28.08
CA GLN A 157 -16.88 10.57 -28.81
C GLN A 157 -17.01 9.32 -27.93
N LYS A 158 -17.90 8.40 -28.31
CA LYS A 158 -18.15 7.14 -27.59
C LYS A 158 -16.93 6.23 -27.57
N LEU A 159 -16.79 5.41 -26.53
CA LEU A 159 -15.67 4.47 -26.36
C LEU A 159 -15.52 3.56 -27.58
N LYS A 160 -16.62 2.99 -28.07
CA LYS A 160 -16.64 2.13 -29.26
C LYS A 160 -16.12 2.79 -30.55
N ASP A 161 -16.21 4.12 -30.64
CA ASP A 161 -15.80 4.91 -31.81
C ASP A 161 -14.35 5.41 -31.69
N GLN A 162 -13.72 5.23 -30.52
CA GLN A 162 -12.31 5.51 -30.30
C GLN A 162 -11.43 4.32 -30.71
N LYS A 163 -10.11 4.58 -30.80
CA LYS A 163 -9.11 3.59 -31.16
C LYS A 163 -7.96 3.57 -30.15
N SER A 164 -7.70 2.41 -29.56
CA SER A 164 -6.48 2.10 -28.80
C SER A 164 -5.28 1.89 -29.74
N PRO A 165 -4.05 1.80 -29.21
CA PRO A 165 -2.84 1.63 -30.05
C PRO A 165 -2.88 0.42 -31.00
N ASP A 166 -3.59 -0.64 -30.65
CA ASP A 166 -3.83 -1.84 -31.49
C ASP A 166 -4.98 -1.68 -32.52
N GLY A 167 -5.53 -0.48 -32.68
CA GLY A 167 -6.61 -0.18 -33.64
C GLY A 167 -8.00 -0.70 -33.24
N LYS A 168 -8.15 -1.30 -32.05
CA LYS A 168 -9.44 -1.76 -31.51
C LYS A 168 -10.10 -0.66 -30.68
N ALA A 169 -11.36 -0.86 -30.28
CA ALA A 169 -11.96 0.00 -29.28
C ALA A 169 -11.21 -0.13 -27.94
N PRO A 170 -11.05 0.96 -27.17
CA PRO A 170 -10.53 0.88 -25.81
C PRO A 170 -11.29 -0.13 -24.97
N ARG A 171 -10.54 -0.95 -24.23
CA ARG A 171 -11.03 -2.02 -23.37
C ARG A 171 -10.11 -2.13 -22.16
N GLU A 172 -10.56 -2.85 -21.14
CA GLU A 172 -9.68 -3.23 -20.03
C GLU A 172 -8.49 -4.03 -20.56
N VAL A 173 -7.29 -3.66 -20.09
CA VAL A 173 -6.04 -4.36 -20.39
C VAL A 173 -5.44 -4.81 -19.06
N VAL A 174 -5.29 -6.12 -18.89
CA VAL A 174 -4.57 -6.73 -17.77
C VAL A 174 -3.17 -7.11 -18.26
N PRO A 175 -2.10 -6.42 -17.82
CA PRO A 175 -0.75 -6.72 -18.29
C PRO A 175 -0.27 -8.11 -17.87
N PRO A 176 0.54 -8.82 -18.69
CA PRO A 176 1.14 -10.10 -18.33
C PRO A 176 2.39 -9.95 -17.45
N TYR A 177 2.53 -8.81 -16.78
CA TYR A 177 3.64 -8.43 -15.92
C TYR A 177 3.07 -7.60 -14.76
N PHE A 178 3.80 -7.54 -13.66
CA PHE A 178 3.46 -6.70 -12.52
C PHE A 178 4.08 -5.32 -12.66
N THR A 179 3.30 -4.32 -12.29
CA THR A 179 3.80 -2.99 -11.99
C THR A 179 3.45 -2.68 -10.54
N VAL A 180 4.38 -2.05 -9.83
CA VAL A 180 4.17 -1.62 -8.43
C VAL A 180 4.50 -0.15 -8.32
N LYS A 181 3.53 0.65 -7.90
CA LYS A 181 3.74 2.05 -7.51
C LYS A 181 4.17 2.11 -6.06
N GLU A 182 5.17 2.93 -5.75
CA GLU A 182 5.63 3.21 -4.38
C GLU A 182 5.72 4.72 -4.15
N ALA A 183 5.39 5.17 -2.94
CA ALA A 183 5.40 6.55 -2.53
C ALA A 183 6.78 7.03 -2.04
N VAL A 184 7.09 8.31 -2.26
CA VAL A 184 8.33 8.95 -1.81
C VAL A 184 8.00 9.98 -0.73
N PHE A 185 8.62 9.82 0.43
CA PHE A 185 8.29 10.58 1.63
C PHE A 185 9.31 11.68 1.96
N PRO A 186 8.86 12.86 2.43
CA PRO A 186 9.73 13.97 2.80
C PRO A 186 10.23 13.89 4.25
N PHE A 187 10.06 12.76 4.95
CA PHE A 187 10.37 12.67 6.39
C PHE A 187 11.81 13.07 6.75
N ASN A 188 12.77 12.78 5.86
CA ASN A 188 14.17 13.18 6.05
C ASN A 188 14.39 14.70 6.05
N LYS A 189 13.45 15.49 5.51
CA LYS A 189 13.46 16.96 5.56
C LYS A 189 12.92 17.51 6.87
N PHE A 190 12.19 16.70 7.64
CA PHE A 190 11.49 17.11 8.85
C PHE A 190 11.82 16.16 10.03
N PRO A 191 13.05 16.17 10.57
CA PRO A 191 13.48 15.22 11.60
C PRO A 191 12.68 15.29 12.90
N GLY A 192 11.99 16.41 13.15
CA GLY A 192 11.08 16.58 14.28
C GLY A 192 9.73 15.85 14.12
N VAL A 193 9.39 15.39 12.91
CA VAL A 193 8.15 14.67 12.62
C VAL A 193 8.35 13.17 12.87
N ASP A 194 7.28 12.50 13.30
CA ASP A 194 7.26 11.04 13.42
C ASP A 194 6.99 10.41 12.05
N PRO A 195 7.91 9.59 11.50
CA PRO A 195 7.81 9.12 10.13
C PRO A 195 6.99 7.82 10.08
N VAL A 196 5.70 7.96 10.39
CA VAL A 196 4.68 6.91 10.42
C VAL A 196 3.58 7.22 9.39
N LEU A 197 3.02 6.17 8.82
CA LEU A 197 1.88 6.26 7.90
C LEU A 197 0.56 6.39 8.66
N GLY A 198 -0.48 6.89 7.99
CA GLY A 198 -1.81 7.05 8.57
C GLY A 198 -2.83 7.51 7.54
N PRO A 199 -4.02 7.97 8.00
CA PRO A 199 -5.13 8.31 7.11
C PRO A 199 -4.94 9.64 6.37
N GLU A 200 -3.90 10.42 6.69
CA GLU A 200 -3.56 11.65 6.01
C GLU A 200 -2.31 11.45 5.14
N MET A 201 -2.40 11.83 3.86
CA MET A 201 -1.30 11.75 2.90
C MET A 201 -0.14 12.69 3.26
N ARG A 202 1.09 12.19 3.17
CA ARG A 202 2.33 12.95 3.41
C ARG A 202 3.38 12.82 2.32
N SER A 203 3.24 11.84 1.43
CA SER A 203 4.16 11.64 0.31
C SER A 203 4.14 12.83 -0.66
N THR A 204 5.28 13.04 -1.32
CA THR A 204 5.49 14.16 -2.26
C THR A 204 5.64 13.72 -3.71
N GLY A 205 5.79 12.42 -3.93
CA GLY A 205 5.98 11.83 -5.25
C GLY A 205 5.85 10.32 -5.21
N GLU A 206 6.05 9.70 -6.35
CA GLU A 206 5.91 8.26 -6.54
C GLU A 206 6.91 7.74 -7.58
N VAL A 207 7.18 6.44 -7.52
CA VAL A 207 7.97 5.70 -8.50
C VAL A 207 7.21 4.45 -8.94
N MET A 208 7.63 3.85 -10.05
CA MET A 208 7.03 2.64 -10.61
C MET A 208 8.11 1.58 -10.84
N GLY A 209 7.98 0.44 -10.18
CA GLY A 209 8.73 -0.78 -10.46
C GLY A 209 7.96 -1.69 -11.42
N VAL A 210 8.67 -2.43 -12.27
CA VAL A 210 8.07 -3.37 -13.24
C VAL A 210 8.82 -4.69 -13.22
N GLY A 211 8.10 -5.81 -13.17
CA GLY A 211 8.69 -7.15 -13.15
C GLY A 211 7.75 -8.21 -13.72
N VAL A 212 8.30 -9.36 -14.11
CA VAL A 212 7.51 -10.54 -14.48
C VAL A 212 6.83 -11.13 -13.25
N THR A 213 7.46 -10.99 -12.08
CA THR A 213 6.89 -11.36 -10.78
C THR A 213 6.56 -10.13 -9.96
N PHE A 214 5.62 -10.27 -9.01
CA PHE A 214 5.33 -9.22 -8.02
C PHE A 214 6.59 -8.85 -7.22
N GLY A 215 7.38 -9.84 -6.78
CA GLY A 215 8.60 -9.61 -6.02
C GLY A 215 9.65 -8.79 -6.77
N GLU A 216 9.87 -9.05 -8.06
CA GLU A 216 10.77 -8.25 -8.91
C GLU A 216 10.25 -6.80 -9.05
N ALA A 217 8.96 -6.62 -9.31
CA ALA A 217 8.33 -5.30 -9.44
C ALA A 217 8.41 -4.51 -8.11
N MET A 218 8.13 -5.18 -6.99
CA MET A 218 8.22 -4.61 -5.65
C MET A 218 9.67 -4.22 -5.30
N LEU A 219 10.65 -5.09 -5.57
CA LEU A 219 12.06 -4.76 -5.33
C LEU A 219 12.48 -3.50 -6.09
N LYS A 220 12.07 -3.37 -7.36
CA LYS A 220 12.37 -2.19 -8.17
C LYS A 220 11.65 -0.93 -7.69
N SER A 221 10.42 -1.05 -7.20
CA SER A 221 9.70 0.10 -6.64
C SER A 221 10.41 0.61 -5.39
N GLN A 222 10.87 -0.29 -4.51
CA GLN A 222 11.66 0.08 -3.33
C GLN A 222 12.97 0.78 -3.71
N LEU A 223 13.73 0.20 -4.65
CA LEU A 223 14.98 0.78 -5.14
C LEU A 223 14.76 2.16 -5.76
N GLY A 224 13.68 2.33 -6.52
CA GLY A 224 13.29 3.60 -7.13
C GLY A 224 12.93 4.66 -6.09
N ALA A 225 12.24 4.27 -5.01
CA ALA A 225 11.83 5.17 -3.93
C ALA A 225 13.00 5.59 -3.02
N GLY A 226 14.19 5.02 -3.24
CA GLY A 226 15.39 5.25 -2.44
C GLY A 226 15.52 4.34 -1.23
N SER A 227 14.59 3.39 -1.04
CA SER A 227 14.69 2.31 -0.06
C SER A 227 15.70 1.26 -0.54
N ARG A 228 16.57 0.81 0.36
CA ARG A 228 17.59 -0.21 0.05
C ARG A 228 17.32 -1.41 0.95
N LEU A 229 16.64 -2.41 0.39
CA LEU A 229 16.47 -3.70 1.06
C LEU A 229 17.85 -4.37 1.18
N PRO A 230 18.28 -4.78 2.39
CA PRO A 230 19.56 -5.44 2.57
C PRO A 230 19.54 -6.84 1.96
N THR A 231 20.72 -7.39 1.67
CA THR A 231 20.91 -8.78 1.20
C THR A 231 21.44 -9.72 2.29
N LYS A 232 21.90 -9.16 3.41
CA LYS A 232 22.41 -9.89 4.57
C LYS A 232 22.36 -9.01 5.82
N GLY A 233 22.54 -9.61 6.99
CA GLY A 233 22.65 -8.90 8.26
C GLY A 233 21.55 -9.28 9.24
N THR A 234 21.09 -8.30 10.02
CA THR A 234 20.09 -8.51 11.06
C THR A 234 18.81 -7.72 10.79
N VAL A 235 17.67 -8.39 10.90
CA VAL A 235 16.33 -7.77 10.83
C VAL A 235 15.73 -7.70 12.22
N CYS A 236 15.24 -6.51 12.59
CA CYS A 236 14.53 -6.28 13.85
C CYS A 236 13.01 -6.34 13.63
N ILE A 237 12.30 -7.18 14.38
CA ILE A 237 10.84 -7.32 14.31
C ILE A 237 10.19 -6.89 15.63
N SER A 238 9.34 -5.87 15.57
CA SER A 238 8.58 -5.32 16.70
C SER A 238 7.14 -5.03 16.26
N VAL A 239 6.23 -5.98 16.45
CA VAL A 239 4.87 -5.88 15.91
C VAL A 239 3.81 -5.81 17.01
N LYS A 240 2.61 -5.29 16.68
CA LYS A 240 1.40 -5.39 17.51
C LYS A 240 0.97 -6.85 17.70
N ASP A 241 0.11 -7.09 18.68
CA ASP A 241 -0.28 -8.46 19.05
C ASP A 241 -1.00 -9.21 17.92
N GLY A 242 -1.89 -8.53 17.19
CA GLY A 242 -2.61 -9.12 16.05
C GLY A 242 -1.71 -9.59 14.91
N ASP A 243 -0.52 -8.99 14.77
CA ASP A 243 0.43 -9.31 13.69
C ASP A 243 1.41 -10.44 14.05
N LYS A 244 1.41 -10.93 15.30
CA LYS A 244 2.42 -11.90 15.77
C LYS A 244 2.43 -13.18 14.94
N GLN A 245 1.28 -13.72 14.56
CA GLN A 245 1.22 -14.94 13.75
C GLN A 245 1.85 -14.74 12.37
N ARG A 246 1.59 -13.59 11.72
CA ARG A 246 2.19 -13.21 10.44
C ARG A 246 3.70 -12.95 10.59
N ALA A 247 4.11 -12.31 11.69
CA ALA A 247 5.51 -12.10 12.01
C ALA A 247 6.31 -13.40 12.19
N VAL A 248 5.68 -14.49 12.66
CA VAL A 248 6.32 -15.82 12.69
C VAL A 248 6.64 -16.32 11.28
N ALA A 249 5.69 -16.18 10.33
CA ALA A 249 5.91 -16.58 8.95
C ALA A 249 7.03 -15.75 8.30
N VAL A 250 6.98 -14.42 8.47
CA VAL A 250 8.03 -13.49 8.01
C VAL A 250 9.40 -13.82 8.61
N ALA A 251 9.48 -14.10 9.90
CA ALA A 251 10.74 -14.47 10.54
C ALA A 251 11.32 -15.77 9.97
N ARG A 252 10.47 -16.76 9.65
CA ARG A 252 10.90 -18.02 9.04
C ARG A 252 11.52 -17.79 7.67
N GLU A 253 10.89 -16.97 6.85
CA GLU A 253 11.41 -16.63 5.51
C GLU A 253 12.71 -15.83 5.60
N LEU A 254 12.81 -14.86 6.51
CA LEU A 254 14.05 -14.11 6.76
C LEU A 254 15.22 -15.03 7.16
N VAL A 255 14.98 -16.00 8.05
CA VAL A 255 15.99 -16.98 8.44
C VAL A 255 16.37 -17.88 7.27
N ALA A 256 15.39 -18.28 6.44
CA ALA A 256 15.67 -19.06 5.23
C ALA A 256 16.51 -18.28 4.20
N LEU A 257 16.34 -16.95 4.14
CA LEU A 257 17.18 -16.03 3.37
C LEU A 257 18.56 -15.75 4.01
N GLY A 258 18.84 -16.32 5.20
CA GLY A 258 20.13 -16.18 5.88
C GLY A 258 20.27 -14.95 6.77
N PHE A 259 19.19 -14.23 7.08
CA PHE A 259 19.22 -13.13 8.03
C PHE A 259 19.21 -13.61 9.47
N ASN A 260 19.89 -12.86 10.34
CA ASN A 260 19.66 -12.96 11.77
C ASN A 260 18.38 -12.21 12.13
N VAL A 261 17.55 -12.77 13.01
CA VAL A 261 16.33 -12.10 13.48
C VAL A 261 16.50 -11.70 14.94
N VAL A 262 16.26 -10.42 15.22
CA VAL A 262 16.07 -9.91 16.59
C VAL A 262 14.63 -9.43 16.73
N ALA A 263 14.04 -9.59 17.92
CA ALA A 263 12.66 -9.16 18.12
C ALA A 263 12.39 -8.69 19.55
N THR A 264 11.40 -7.82 19.72
CA THR A 264 10.99 -7.38 21.07
C THR A 264 10.39 -8.52 21.87
N LYS A 265 10.47 -8.48 23.20
CA LYS A 265 10.13 -9.59 24.12
C LYS A 265 8.88 -10.40 23.71
N GLY A 266 7.76 -9.73 23.46
CA GLY A 266 6.50 -10.39 23.08
C GLY A 266 6.53 -11.02 21.69
N THR A 267 7.14 -10.36 20.71
CA THR A 267 7.33 -10.87 19.35
C THR A 267 8.34 -12.02 19.32
N ALA A 268 9.46 -11.89 20.05
CA ALA A 268 10.49 -12.93 20.18
C ALA A 268 9.93 -14.20 20.81
N ALA A 269 9.08 -14.08 21.84
CA ALA A 269 8.43 -15.23 22.44
C ALA A 269 7.54 -16.01 21.44
N ALA A 270 6.76 -15.30 20.62
CA ALA A 270 5.92 -15.92 19.60
C ALA A 270 6.75 -16.63 18.50
N ILE A 271 7.84 -15.98 18.03
CA ILE A 271 8.75 -16.54 17.04
C ILE A 271 9.50 -17.77 17.58
N ALA A 272 10.02 -17.68 18.81
CA ALA A 272 10.74 -18.78 19.46
C ALA A 272 9.83 -19.99 19.74
N ALA A 273 8.57 -19.75 20.14
CA ALA A 273 7.59 -20.82 20.35
C ALA A 273 7.30 -21.63 19.07
N ALA A 274 7.48 -21.02 17.90
CA ALA A 274 7.35 -21.69 16.59
C ALA A 274 8.66 -22.36 16.11
N GLY A 275 9.69 -22.42 16.94
CA GLY A 275 10.98 -23.03 16.63
C GLY A 275 11.86 -22.22 15.67
N VAL A 276 11.54 -20.96 15.42
CA VAL A 276 12.32 -20.10 14.51
C VAL A 276 13.44 -19.39 15.31
N PRO A 277 14.70 -19.40 14.85
CA PRO A 277 15.80 -18.70 15.53
C PRO A 277 15.54 -17.20 15.67
N VAL A 278 15.58 -16.69 16.91
CA VAL A 278 15.39 -15.27 17.21
C VAL A 278 16.12 -14.89 18.49
N LYS A 279 16.70 -13.69 18.54
CA LYS A 279 17.26 -13.11 19.77
C LYS A 279 16.35 -11.99 20.30
N PRO A 280 16.07 -11.93 21.61
CA PRO A 280 15.32 -10.83 22.18
C PRO A 280 16.13 -9.52 22.14
N VAL A 281 15.45 -8.39 21.91
CA VAL A 281 16.01 -7.03 22.01
C VAL A 281 15.04 -6.11 22.77
N ASN A 282 15.57 -5.20 23.58
CA ASN A 282 14.77 -4.29 24.39
C ASN A 282 14.19 -3.14 23.55
N LYS A 283 12.96 -2.69 23.86
CA LYS A 283 12.54 -1.33 23.49
C LYS A 283 13.25 -0.32 24.39
N VAL A 284 13.23 0.97 24.03
CA VAL A 284 13.86 2.03 24.83
C VAL A 284 13.39 2.04 26.28
N LYS A 285 12.10 1.76 26.51
CA LYS A 285 11.51 1.69 27.85
C LYS A 285 11.89 0.44 28.66
N ASP A 286 12.41 -0.60 28.01
CA ASP A 286 12.67 -1.91 28.63
C ASP A 286 14.14 -2.06 29.12
N GLY A 287 15.02 -1.10 28.84
CA GLY A 287 16.42 -1.08 29.29
C GLY A 287 17.45 -1.02 28.16
N ARG A 288 18.73 -1.21 28.49
CA ARG A 288 19.87 -1.15 27.54
C ARG A 288 20.64 -2.49 27.45
N PRO A 289 21.25 -2.80 26.30
CA PRO A 289 21.11 -2.11 25.00
C PRO A 289 19.70 -2.32 24.41
N HIS A 290 19.20 -1.32 23.67
CA HIS A 290 17.87 -1.36 23.02
C HIS A 290 17.97 -1.21 21.49
N ILE A 291 16.85 -1.40 20.79
CA ILE A 291 16.77 -1.31 19.32
C ILE A 291 17.46 -0.06 18.75
N SER A 292 17.19 1.12 19.31
CA SER A 292 17.81 2.37 18.81
C SER A 292 19.33 2.43 19.01
N ASP A 293 19.90 1.68 19.97
CA ASP A 293 21.34 1.59 20.15
C ASP A 293 21.94 0.67 19.09
N ALA A 294 21.32 -0.50 18.87
CA ALA A 294 21.72 -1.47 17.85
C ALA A 294 21.64 -0.87 16.42
N ILE A 295 20.62 -0.05 16.14
CA ILE A 295 20.54 0.71 14.87
C ILE A 295 21.73 1.66 14.72
N LYS A 296 22.04 2.45 15.75
CA LYS A 296 23.15 3.42 15.72
C LYS A 296 24.52 2.74 15.65
N ALA A 297 24.64 1.54 16.22
CA ALA A 297 25.84 0.71 16.16
C ALA A 297 26.01 0.00 14.81
N GLY A 298 25.03 0.08 13.90
CA GLY A 298 25.05 -0.63 12.61
C GLY A 298 24.80 -2.13 12.72
N GLU A 299 24.22 -2.59 13.83
CA GLU A 299 23.93 -4.01 14.08
C GLU A 299 22.63 -4.49 13.42
N ILE A 300 21.74 -3.56 13.05
CA ILE A 300 20.44 -3.80 12.40
C ILE A 300 20.41 -3.15 11.01
N GLN A 301 20.03 -3.92 10.00
CA GLN A 301 19.97 -3.50 8.60
C GLN A 301 18.55 -3.28 8.07
N LEU A 302 17.53 -3.81 8.75
CA LEU A 302 16.13 -3.66 8.38
C LEU A 302 15.26 -3.71 9.64
N VAL A 303 14.21 -2.88 9.68
CA VAL A 303 13.28 -2.82 10.81
C VAL A 303 11.85 -3.03 10.34
N PHE A 304 11.18 -4.03 10.91
CA PHE A 304 9.75 -4.25 10.77
C PHE A 304 9.07 -3.82 12.07
N THR A 305 8.27 -2.76 12.03
CA THR A 305 7.68 -2.16 13.22
C THR A 305 6.21 -1.78 13.02
N THR A 306 5.29 -2.69 13.38
CA THR A 306 3.86 -2.36 13.42
C THR A 306 3.44 -1.93 14.83
N VAL A 307 2.48 -1.02 14.91
CA VAL A 307 1.95 -0.50 16.16
C VAL A 307 0.43 -0.49 16.11
N ASP A 308 -0.20 -0.67 17.27
CA ASP A 308 -1.61 -0.35 17.40
C ASP A 308 -1.83 1.14 17.12
N GLU A 309 -2.99 1.47 16.55
CA GLU A 309 -3.36 2.83 16.14
C GLU A 309 -3.59 3.77 17.32
N THR A 310 -3.53 3.26 18.55
CA THR A 310 -3.57 4.09 19.76
C THR A 310 -2.38 5.05 19.81
N ARG A 311 -2.65 6.32 20.18
CA ARG A 311 -1.62 7.36 20.30
C ARG A 311 -0.42 6.93 21.15
N THR A 312 -0.66 6.26 22.27
CA THR A 312 0.39 5.81 23.19
C THR A 312 1.32 4.79 22.53
N ALA A 313 0.78 3.80 21.82
CA ALA A 313 1.58 2.79 21.13
C ALA A 313 2.42 3.39 19.99
N ILE A 314 1.83 4.34 19.25
CA ILE A 314 2.52 5.11 18.21
C ILE A 314 3.69 5.89 18.83
N ALA A 315 3.44 6.64 19.91
CA ALA A 315 4.45 7.46 20.58
C ALA A 315 5.60 6.62 21.17
N ASP A 316 5.29 5.48 21.80
CA ASP A 316 6.29 4.58 22.39
C ASP A 316 7.28 4.03 21.36
N SER A 317 6.83 3.84 20.11
CA SER A 317 7.62 3.25 19.03
C SER A 317 8.26 4.31 18.12
N ARG A 318 7.99 5.59 18.35
CA ARG A 318 8.56 6.72 17.59
C ARG A 318 10.08 6.72 17.56
N SER A 319 10.71 6.38 18.69
CA SER A 319 12.17 6.34 18.83
C SER A 319 12.84 5.33 17.89
N ILE A 320 12.15 4.23 17.55
CA ILE A 320 12.64 3.21 16.61
C ILE A 320 12.62 3.78 15.19
N ARG A 321 11.48 4.35 14.77
CA ARG A 321 11.30 4.93 13.42
C ARG A 321 12.24 6.11 13.17
N GLN A 322 12.39 7.01 14.15
CA GLN A 322 13.32 8.13 14.06
C GLN A 322 14.78 7.65 14.00
N ALA A 323 15.16 6.63 14.79
CA ALA A 323 16.50 6.06 14.73
C ALA A 323 16.77 5.41 13.36
N ALA A 324 15.81 4.64 12.83
CA ALA A 324 15.93 4.00 11.52
C ALA A 324 16.12 5.04 10.41
N LEU A 325 15.23 6.05 10.35
CA LEU A 325 15.32 7.14 9.38
C LEU A 325 16.65 7.92 9.48
N ALA A 326 17.08 8.28 10.70
CA ALA A 326 18.31 9.04 10.93
C ALA A 326 19.57 8.28 10.51
N ASN A 327 19.56 6.95 10.64
CA ASN A 327 20.69 6.07 10.28
C ASN A 327 20.54 5.43 8.89
N ARG A 328 19.54 5.86 8.10
CA ARG A 328 19.25 5.32 6.75
C ARG A 328 19.03 3.80 6.73
N VAL A 329 18.44 3.27 7.80
CA VAL A 329 17.99 1.89 7.86
C VAL A 329 16.56 1.85 7.33
N THR A 330 16.33 1.05 6.28
CA THR A 330 14.98 0.86 5.75
C THR A 330 14.09 0.24 6.81
N TYR A 331 12.84 0.70 6.88
CA TYR A 331 11.86 0.19 7.82
C TYR A 331 10.45 0.17 7.23
N TYR A 332 9.62 -0.75 7.71
CA TYR A 332 8.23 -0.90 7.32
C TYR A 332 7.33 -0.80 8.55
N THR A 333 6.19 -0.14 8.40
CA THR A 333 5.25 0.13 9.51
C THR A 333 3.94 -0.65 9.42
N THR A 334 3.76 -1.44 8.37
CA THR A 334 2.60 -2.31 8.15
C THR A 334 3.06 -3.74 7.96
N MET A 335 2.24 -4.71 8.39
CA MET A 335 2.61 -6.12 8.29
C MET A 335 2.63 -6.59 6.83
N ALA A 336 1.70 -6.10 6.01
CA ALA A 336 1.67 -6.39 4.57
C ALA A 336 2.89 -5.80 3.84
N GLY A 337 3.34 -4.59 4.21
CA GLY A 337 4.60 -4.02 3.71
C GLY A 337 5.82 -4.86 4.10
N CYS A 338 5.84 -5.44 5.30
CA CYS A 338 6.91 -6.36 5.72
C CYS A 338 6.92 -7.64 4.88
N GLU A 339 5.76 -8.24 4.60
CA GLU A 339 5.63 -9.43 3.76
C GLU A 339 6.06 -9.15 2.31
N ALA A 340 5.60 -8.03 1.74
CA ALA A 340 5.99 -7.60 0.41
C ALA A 340 7.50 -7.31 0.30
N ALA A 341 8.10 -6.74 1.35
CA ALA A 341 9.55 -6.53 1.42
C ALA A 341 10.33 -7.85 1.46
N VAL A 342 9.85 -8.85 2.21
CA VAL A 342 10.46 -10.19 2.23
C VAL A 342 10.34 -10.88 0.88
N GLU A 343 9.18 -10.79 0.23
CA GLU A 343 9.01 -11.31 -1.12
C GLU A 343 10.00 -10.63 -2.08
N ALA A 344 10.11 -9.29 -2.06
CA ALA A 344 11.07 -8.55 -2.87
C ALA A 344 12.53 -8.98 -2.64
N MET A 345 12.92 -9.29 -1.39
CA MET A 345 14.28 -9.75 -1.08
C MET A 345 14.66 -11.09 -1.73
N LYS A 346 13.68 -11.90 -2.16
CA LYS A 346 13.93 -13.16 -2.89
C LYS A 346 14.38 -12.95 -4.34
N HIS A 347 14.22 -11.75 -4.91
CA HIS A 347 14.48 -11.45 -6.34
C HIS A 347 15.68 -10.49 -6.53
N GLN A 348 16.60 -10.42 -5.57
CA GLN A 348 17.76 -9.49 -5.61
C GLN A 348 18.70 -9.72 -6.81
N ASP A 349 18.82 -10.97 -7.27
CA ASP A 349 19.72 -11.35 -8.36
C ASP A 349 19.04 -11.32 -9.76
N ASP A 350 17.73 -11.07 -9.82
CA ASP A 350 16.90 -11.22 -11.03
C ASP A 350 16.48 -9.88 -11.67
N LEU A 351 17.24 -8.80 -11.43
CA LEU A 351 16.87 -7.47 -11.91
C LEU A 351 17.12 -7.29 -13.42
N VAL A 352 16.04 -7.33 -14.20
CA VAL A 352 16.03 -7.02 -15.64
C VAL A 352 15.53 -5.60 -15.90
N VAL A 353 16.07 -4.91 -16.90
CA VAL A 353 15.54 -3.59 -17.33
C VAL A 353 14.57 -3.77 -18.49
N TYR A 354 13.44 -3.08 -18.43
CA TYR A 354 12.42 -3.07 -19.48
C TYR A 354 12.21 -1.65 -19.99
N SER A 355 12.14 -1.46 -21.31
CA SER A 355 11.60 -0.22 -21.86
C SER A 355 10.07 -0.24 -21.82
N LEU A 356 9.44 0.93 -21.67
CA LEU A 356 7.97 1.03 -21.77
C LEU A 356 7.46 0.59 -23.13
N GLN A 357 8.24 0.81 -24.20
CA GLN A 357 7.90 0.43 -25.56
C GLN A 357 7.81 -1.09 -25.70
N GLU A 358 8.79 -1.84 -25.17
CA GLU A 358 8.77 -3.30 -25.18
C GLU A 358 7.61 -3.86 -24.35
N LEU A 359 7.31 -3.24 -23.21
CA LEU A 359 6.18 -3.63 -22.37
C LEU A 359 4.85 -3.42 -23.11
N HIS A 360 4.66 -2.25 -23.73
CA HIS A 360 3.42 -1.93 -24.46
C HIS A 360 3.26 -2.77 -25.73
N ALA A 361 4.35 -3.15 -26.38
CA ALA A 361 4.31 -4.08 -27.52
C ALA A 361 3.83 -5.48 -27.14
N LYS A 362 3.89 -5.88 -25.85
CA LYS A 362 3.33 -7.15 -25.37
C LYS A 362 1.82 -7.10 -25.13
N LEU A 363 1.21 -5.90 -25.12
CA LEU A 363 -0.21 -5.70 -24.82
C LEU A 363 -1.10 -5.56 -26.06
N HIS A 364 -0.51 -5.24 -27.21
CA HIS A 364 -1.18 -4.69 -28.38
C HIS A 364 -0.84 -5.43 -29.67
#